data_AF-A0A0C9TUV8-F1
#
_entry.id   AF-A0A0C9TUV8-F1
#
_cell.length_a   1.000
_cell.length_b   1.000
_cell.length_c   1.000
_cell.angle_alpha   90.00
_cell.angle_beta   90.00
_cell.angle_gamma   90.00
#
_symmetry.space_group_name_H-M   'P 1'
#
loop_
_entity.id
_entity.type
_entity.pdbx_description
1 polymer ?
#
loop_
_entity_poly.entity_id
_entity_poly.type
_entity_poly.pdbx_seq_one_letter_code
_entity_poly.pdbx_strand_id
1 'polypeptide(L)'
;IPKLDTTGKNWPTWKVKLKHALGVKRLKGYLNGTVLMPMHPAEQHSPAWIPTTTAEELEVADYERAFESWDKKDCMVKHYIGSSIPNTLFIHLHSKSTGAKYFEAL
;
A
#
# COMPACT_ATOMS: atom_id res chain seq x y z
N ILE A 1 -3.51 6.67 -16.87
CA ILE A 1 -2.20 6.00 -17.05
C ILE A 1 -2.39 5.02 -18.21
N PRO A 2 -1.48 4.89 -19.19
CA PRO A 2 -1.62 3.87 -20.23
C PRO A 2 -1.71 2.48 -19.60
N LYS A 3 -2.32 1.51 -20.27
CA LYS A 3 -2.21 0.12 -19.81
C LYS A 3 -0.77 -0.38 -20.01
N LEU A 4 -0.24 -1.10 -19.02
CA LEU A 4 1.02 -1.81 -19.14
C LEU A 4 0.84 -2.92 -20.18
N ASP A 5 1.77 -2.99 -21.11
CA ASP A 5 1.80 -4.05 -22.11
C ASP A 5 2.19 -5.38 -21.44
N THR A 6 1.59 -6.49 -21.86
CA THR A 6 1.87 -7.82 -21.29
C THR A 6 3.31 -8.27 -21.49
N THR A 7 4.02 -7.75 -22.49
CA THR A 7 5.45 -7.99 -22.71
C THR A 7 6.34 -7.01 -21.94
N GLY A 8 5.76 -6.05 -21.21
CA GLY A 8 6.49 -5.02 -20.46
C GLY A 8 7.16 -3.95 -21.33
N LYS A 9 6.93 -3.93 -22.66
CA LYS A 9 7.66 -3.04 -23.60
C LYS A 9 7.51 -1.55 -23.26
N ASN A 10 6.35 -1.15 -22.75
CA ASN A 10 6.08 0.24 -22.38
C ASN A 10 6.32 0.54 -20.88
N TRP A 11 7.00 -0.37 -20.15
CA TRP A 11 7.25 -0.24 -18.72
C TRP A 11 7.85 1.11 -18.30
N PRO A 12 8.91 1.65 -18.95
CA PRO A 12 9.47 2.94 -18.54
C PRO A 12 8.44 4.08 -18.60
N THR A 13 7.67 4.14 -19.69
CA THR A 13 6.62 5.15 -19.87
C THR A 13 5.47 4.97 -18.88
N TRP A 14 5.04 3.73 -18.66
CA TRP A 14 4.01 3.38 -17.69
C TRP A 14 4.42 3.82 -16.28
N LYS A 15 5.63 3.45 -15.85
CA LYS A 15 6.21 3.76 -14.54
C LYS A 15 6.29 5.27 -14.30
N VAL A 16 6.76 6.04 -15.28
CA VAL A 16 6.81 7.51 -15.17
C VAL A 16 5.40 8.10 -15.00
N LYS A 17 4.43 7.67 -15.81
CA LYS A 17 3.05 8.17 -15.74
C LYS A 17 2.35 7.78 -14.43
N LEU A 18 2.58 6.56 -13.94
CA LEU A 18 2.09 6.12 -12.62
C LEU A 18 2.68 6.98 -11.50
N LYS A 19 4.00 7.17 -11.48
CA LYS A 19 4.68 8.02 -10.49
C LYS A 19 4.19 9.46 -10.53
N HIS A 20 3.85 10.00 -11.71
CA HIS A 20 3.27 11.33 -11.83
C HIS A 20 1.86 11.39 -11.24
N ALA A 21 0.98 10.46 -11.63
CA ALA A 21 -0.40 10.41 -11.13
C ALA A 21 -0.45 10.28 -9.59
N LEU A 22 0.39 9.42 -9.02
CA LEU A 22 0.51 9.26 -7.56
C LEU A 22 1.21 10.45 -6.90
N GLY A 23 2.12 11.13 -7.60
CA GLY A 23 2.79 12.33 -7.13
C GLY A 23 1.83 13.47 -6.84
N VAL A 24 0.88 13.73 -7.75
CA VAL A 24 -0.16 14.75 -7.56
C VAL A 24 -1.00 14.49 -6.30
N LYS A 25 -1.12 13.22 -5.90
CA LYS A 25 -1.87 12.78 -4.71
C LYS A 25 -1.01 12.57 -3.47
N ARG A 26 0.29 12.89 -3.53
CA ARG A 26 1.27 12.64 -2.45
C ARG A 26 1.36 11.16 -2.02
N LEU A 27 1.13 10.23 -2.94
CA LEU A 27 1.12 8.79 -2.69
C LEU A 27 2.43 8.07 -3.06
N LYS A 28 3.46 8.79 -3.52
CA LYS A 28 4.74 8.18 -3.94
C LYS A 28 5.40 7.34 -2.85
N GLY A 29 5.24 7.75 -1.58
CA GLY A 29 5.78 7.04 -0.41
C GLY A 29 5.17 5.65 -0.17
N TYR A 30 3.93 5.46 -0.60
CA TYR A 30 3.23 4.17 -0.51
C TYR A 30 3.64 3.26 -1.68
N LEU A 31 3.94 3.84 -2.85
CA LEU A 31 4.42 3.11 -4.03
C LEU A 31 5.83 2.54 -3.83
N ASN A 32 6.74 3.29 -3.19
CA ASN A 32 8.13 2.88 -2.98
C ASN A 32 8.38 2.26 -1.60
N GLY A 33 7.33 2.09 -0.78
CA GLY A 33 7.44 1.50 0.56
C GLY A 33 8.11 2.37 1.62
N THR A 34 8.37 3.66 1.38
CA THR A 34 8.97 4.53 2.40
C THR A 34 7.97 4.94 3.48
N VAL A 35 6.67 4.89 3.19
CA VAL A 35 5.61 5.06 4.20
C VAL A 35 5.20 3.68 4.69
N LEU A 36 5.67 3.34 5.88
CA LEU A 36 5.44 2.02 6.48
C LEU A 36 4.03 1.89 7.01
N MET A 37 3.51 0.66 6.97
CA MET A 37 2.28 0.28 7.65
C MET A 37 2.48 0.52 9.16
N PRO A 38 1.54 1.19 9.85
CA PRO A 38 1.57 1.30 11.30
C PRO A 38 1.65 -0.10 11.92
N MET A 39 2.46 -0.23 12.97
CA MET A 39 2.62 -1.47 13.72
C MET A 39 1.58 -1.51 14.84
N HIS A 40 0.86 -2.61 14.99
CA HIS A 40 -0.16 -2.72 16.03
C HIS A 40 0.53 -2.74 17.41
N PRO A 41 0.02 -2.02 18.44
CA PRO A 41 0.64 -2.00 19.77
C PRO A 41 0.89 -3.39 20.35
N ALA A 42 -0.09 -4.29 20.20
CA ALA A 42 0.03 -5.71 20.59
C ALA A 42 1.26 -6.46 20.02
N GLU A 43 1.85 -6.03 18.89
CA GLU A 43 3.08 -6.64 18.35
C GLU A 43 4.30 -6.41 19.27
N GLN A 44 4.24 -5.41 20.15
CA GLN A 44 5.26 -5.13 21.15
C GLN A 44 5.01 -5.86 22.47
N HIS A 45 3.89 -6.59 22.58
CA HIS A 45 3.46 -7.27 23.79
C HIS A 45 3.31 -8.78 23.59
N SER A 46 2.92 -9.48 24.64
CA SER A 46 2.57 -10.91 24.54
C SER A 46 1.35 -11.13 23.64
N PRO A 47 1.21 -12.27 22.95
CA PRO A 47 0.07 -12.56 22.08
C PRO A 47 -1.32 -12.48 22.75
N ALA A 48 -1.38 -12.58 24.08
CA ALA A 48 -2.60 -12.48 24.88
C ALA A 48 -2.81 -11.07 25.47
N TRP A 49 -2.04 -10.07 25.06
CA TRP A 49 -2.16 -8.71 25.57
C TRP A 49 -3.47 -8.09 25.13
N ILE A 50 -4.12 -7.41 26.07
CA ILE A 50 -5.33 -6.62 25.88
C ILE A 50 -5.06 -5.29 26.58
N PRO A 51 -5.41 -4.14 25.98
CA PRO A 51 -5.29 -2.85 26.66
C PRO A 51 -6.16 -2.85 27.92
N THR A 52 -5.56 -2.53 29.07
CA THR A 52 -6.25 -2.49 30.38
C THR A 52 -6.15 -1.13 31.06
N THR A 53 -5.26 -0.27 30.59
CA THR A 53 -5.10 1.09 31.08
C THR A 53 -5.58 2.10 30.03
N THR A 54 -6.01 3.27 30.50
CA THR A 54 -6.44 4.36 29.60
C THR A 54 -5.33 4.78 28.62
N ALA A 55 -4.06 4.64 28.99
CA ALA A 55 -2.94 4.94 28.11
C ALA A 55 -2.82 3.92 26.96
N GLU A 56 -2.95 2.63 27.27
CA GLU A 56 -2.95 1.55 26.27
C GLU A 56 -4.16 1.63 25.34
N GLU A 57 -5.34 1.95 25.88
CA GLU A 57 -6.57 2.17 25.09
C GLU A 57 -6.39 3.33 24.10
N LEU A 58 -5.77 4.42 24.54
CA LEU A 58 -5.48 5.58 23.69
C LEU A 58 -4.48 5.22 22.59
N GLU A 59 -3.45 4.43 22.90
CA GLU A 59 -2.46 3.97 21.93
C GLU A 59 -3.10 3.11 20.83
N VAL A 60 -3.99 2.19 21.21
CA VAL A 60 -4.76 1.38 20.24
C VAL A 60 -5.65 2.26 19.37
N ALA A 61 -6.37 3.22 19.95
CA ALA A 61 -7.21 4.14 19.19
C ALA A 61 -6.42 5.01 18.20
N ASP A 62 -5.23 5.47 18.59
CA ASP A 62 -4.33 6.23 17.72
C ASP A 62 -3.75 5.36 16.60
N TYR A 63 -3.41 4.10 16.90
CA TYR A 63 -3.03 3.11 15.90
C TYR A 63 -4.15 2.88 14.88
N GLU A 64 -5.39 2.64 15.32
CA GLU A 64 -6.52 2.37 14.42
C GLU A 64 -6.74 3.52 13.44
N ARG A 65 -6.68 4.76 13.94
CA ARG A 65 -6.79 5.97 13.10
C ARG A 65 -5.64 6.09 12.11
N ALA A 66 -4.41 5.79 12.55
CA ALA A 66 -3.25 5.81 11.68
C ALA A 66 -3.33 4.72 10.61
N PHE A 67 -3.76 3.51 10.99
CA PHE A 67 -3.91 2.35 10.11
C PHE A 67 -4.98 2.59 9.06
N GLU A 68 -6.18 3.07 9.44
CA GLU A 68 -7.24 3.39 8.48
C GLU A 68 -6.77 4.42 7.44
N SER A 69 -6.09 5.47 7.91
CA SER A 69 -5.52 6.52 7.06
C SER A 69 -4.43 5.99 6.12
N TRP A 70 -3.62 5.05 6.58
CA TRP A 70 -2.59 4.38 5.79
C TRP A 70 -3.20 3.43 4.76
N ASP A 71 -4.11 2.54 5.19
CA ASP A 71 -4.74 1.51 4.37
C ASP A 71 -5.51 2.12 3.20
N LYS A 72 -6.27 3.20 3.46
CA LYS A 72 -6.96 3.96 2.41
C LYS A 72 -5.99 4.43 1.31
N LYS A 73 -4.81 4.94 1.69
CA LYS A 73 -3.82 5.46 0.75
C LYS A 73 -3.09 4.32 0.02
N ASP A 74 -2.79 3.22 0.69
CA ASP A 74 -2.22 2.03 0.05
C ASP A 74 -3.21 1.39 -0.94
N CYS A 75 -4.49 1.29 -0.59
CA CYS A 75 -5.57 0.86 -1.47
C CYS A 75 -5.67 1.74 -2.72
N MET A 76 -5.51 3.06 -2.61
CA MET A 76 -5.45 3.93 -3.78
C MET A 76 -4.26 3.57 -4.69
N VAL A 77 -3.07 3.30 -4.14
CA VAL A 77 -1.91 2.86 -4.93
C VAL A 77 -2.20 1.55 -5.65
N LYS A 78 -2.71 0.54 -4.93
CA LYS A 78 -3.13 -0.76 -5.51
C LYS A 78 -4.14 -0.55 -6.64
N HIS A 79 -5.12 0.34 -6.46
CA HIS A 79 -6.10 0.67 -7.49
C HIS A 79 -5.45 1.30 -8.74
N TYR A 80 -4.54 2.27 -8.56
CA TYR A 80 -3.82 2.89 -9.68
C TYR A 80 -2.98 1.88 -10.47
N ILE A 81 -2.32 0.95 -9.78
CA ILE A 81 -1.58 -0.14 -10.41
C ILE A 81 -2.56 -1.09 -11.13
N GLY A 82 -3.53 -1.65 -10.41
CA GLY A 82 -4.47 -2.64 -10.92
C GLY A 82 -5.29 -2.16 -12.12
N SER A 83 -5.77 -0.90 -12.09
CA SER A 83 -6.52 -0.30 -13.20
C SER A 83 -5.68 -0.03 -14.45
N SER A 84 -4.36 -0.05 -14.34
CA SER A 84 -3.43 0.25 -15.43
C SER A 84 -2.58 -0.94 -15.86
N ILE A 85 -2.91 -2.16 -15.44
CA ILE A 85 -2.29 -3.40 -15.91
C ILE A 85 -3.33 -4.35 -16.53
N PRO A 86 -2.92 -5.33 -17.35
CA PRO A 86 -3.78 -6.40 -17.83
C PRO A 86 -4.15 -7.37 -16.70
N ASN A 87 -5.31 -8.03 -16.82
CA ASN A 87 -5.75 -9.03 -15.83
C ASN A 87 -4.76 -10.18 -15.64
N THR A 88 -4.04 -10.56 -16.71
CA THR A 88 -3.00 -11.59 -16.65
C THR A 88 -1.89 -11.23 -15.67
N LEU A 89 -1.45 -9.97 -15.62
CA LEU A 89 -0.49 -9.50 -14.62
C LEU A 89 -1.14 -9.35 -13.24
N PHE A 90 -2.40 -8.89 -13.18
CA PHE A 90 -3.11 -8.69 -11.93
C PHE A 90 -3.27 -9.98 -11.10
N ILE A 91 -3.49 -11.12 -11.76
CA ILE A 91 -3.59 -12.44 -11.09
C ILE A 91 -2.33 -12.73 -10.26
N HIS A 92 -1.15 -12.29 -10.67
CA HIS A 92 0.09 -12.52 -9.92
C HIS A 92 0.23 -11.61 -8.69
N LEU A 93 -0.61 -10.59 -8.54
CA LEU A 93 -0.54 -9.62 -7.44
C LEU A 93 -1.44 -9.96 -6.25
N HIS A 94 -2.36 -10.93 -6.37
CA HIS A 94 -3.38 -11.20 -5.34
C HIS A 94 -2.80 -11.58 -3.96
N SER A 95 -1.58 -12.14 -3.91
CA SER A 95 -0.89 -12.52 -2.68
C SER A 95 -0.07 -11.40 -2.04
N LYS A 96 0.00 -10.22 -2.68
CA LYS A 96 0.83 -9.11 -2.22
C LYS A 96 0.03 -8.21 -1.28
N SER A 97 0.61 -7.93 -0.11
CA SER A 97 -0.12 -7.22 0.95
C SER A 97 -0.17 -5.70 0.78
N THR A 98 0.73 -5.08 -0.01
CA THR A 98 0.85 -3.61 -0.12
C THR A 98 0.99 -3.14 -1.57
N GLY A 99 0.68 -1.87 -1.83
CA GLY A 99 0.91 -1.22 -3.12
C GLY A 99 2.39 -1.21 -3.53
N ALA A 100 3.31 -1.12 -2.56
CA ALA A 100 4.74 -1.29 -2.81
C ALA A 100 5.06 -2.70 -3.34
N LYS A 101 4.54 -3.76 -2.69
CA LYS A 101 4.72 -5.14 -3.15
C LYS A 101 4.05 -5.42 -4.49
N TYR A 102 2.95 -4.72 -4.82
CA TYR A 102 2.36 -4.75 -6.16
C TYR A 102 3.35 -4.21 -7.19
N PHE A 103 3.96 -3.06 -6.90
CA PHE A 103 4.88 -2.39 -7.80
C PHE A 103 6.20 -3.15 -7.99
N GLU A 104 6.71 -3.80 -6.95
CA GLU A 104 7.92 -4.64 -7.01
C GLU A 104 7.71 -5.94 -7.80
N ALA A 105 6.49 -6.46 -7.83
CA ALA A 105 6.16 -7.72 -8.49
C ALA A 105 5.87 -7.59 -9.99
N LEU A 106 5.83 -6.34 -10.50
CA LEU A 106 5.65 -6.00 -11.92
C LEU A 106 7.00 -5.65 -12.56
#